data_AF-A0A2W6C1P7-F1
#
_entry.id   AF-A0A2W6C1P7-F1
#
_cell.length_a   1.000
_cell.length_b   1.000
_cell.length_c   1.000
_cell.angle_alpha   90.00
_cell.angle_beta   90.00
_cell.angle_gamma   90.00
#
_symmetry.space_group_name_H-M   'P 1'
#
loop_
_entity.id
_entity.type
_entity.pdbx_description
1 polymer ?
#
loop_
_entity_poly.entity_id
_entity_poly.type
_entity_poly.pdbx_seq_one_letter_code
_entity_poly.pdbx_strand_id
1 'polypeptide(L)'
;MRGAGIGAHSNCESRGHRSSRTTLPIVGRVLACSASVLAIAVLVAVLVGVLGDGGPAPPLPGIGRPPRAGDPFAYAPAREAVFEARAAAGSANVLFAKSPGGVLATAARVAGFRRLIDAAAAGSGVDPGTLEAIVFVESAGRPDVIAGTDPSAAAGLTQILAQTGQALLGMHIDLVRSRQLTRSIDDAYARGEAGLLARLQRARAKVDDRFDPRKALAATVRYLQLARGRLGRSDLAVVSYHMGIGNLLRVFGDYDGGGSVPYAQLYFDTAPGHHATAYDLLSGFGDDSSLYYWRVLEARTIMDLYRSNRVALIRLAALQGAAPSDAEVLHPPDRTPSFGDPDALSAAYADRTLLPLPANVARLGLAYDPGIGSLAPRLGAPAALYRGLRPPVLDLLVELAARVRALSHGSAPLTVAGAVTDARYQQLLGAGDPLASTGWSFQIARRYASRAQALALQAMLDRLQALNLIAWTRAPATIEVTVASDAARVIVDGP
;
A
#
# COMPACT_ATOMS: atom_id res chain seq x y z
N MET A 1 -18.09 44.54 56.40
CA MET A 1 -16.76 44.36 57.02
C MET A 1 -15.77 45.14 56.15
N ARG A 2 -15.56 46.46 56.33
CA ARG A 2 -14.71 47.15 57.32
C ARG A 2 -13.33 46.51 57.49
N GLY A 3 -12.30 47.24 57.07
CA GLY A 3 -10.87 46.97 57.31
C GLY A 3 -9.99 47.94 56.54
N ALA A 4 -9.61 49.04 57.20
CA ALA A 4 -8.79 50.15 56.72
C ALA A 4 -7.40 50.15 57.40
N GLY A 5 -6.44 50.93 56.87
CA GLY A 5 -5.16 51.30 57.49
C GLY A 5 -4.05 51.41 56.42
N ILE A 6 -3.72 52.59 55.86
CA ILE A 6 -3.01 53.78 56.40
C ILE A 6 -1.53 53.50 56.74
N GLY A 7 -0.64 54.24 56.07
CA GLY A 7 0.75 54.43 56.45
C GLY A 7 1.53 55.23 55.40
N ALA A 8 1.67 56.54 55.62
CA ALA A 8 2.39 57.49 54.77
C ALA A 8 3.59 58.10 55.52
N HIS A 9 4.67 58.40 54.81
CA HIS A 9 5.67 59.45 55.12
C HIS A 9 6.31 59.84 53.76
N SER A 10 6.13 61.06 53.23
CA SER A 10 6.81 62.33 53.58
C SER A 10 8.33 62.27 53.35
N ASN A 11 9.05 63.22 52.73
CA ASN A 11 8.74 64.45 51.99
C ASN A 11 10.07 65.00 51.42
N CYS A 12 9.97 65.92 50.45
CA CYS A 12 10.82 67.10 50.27
C CYS A 12 12.25 67.09 49.66
N GLU A 13 12.36 68.08 48.74
CA GLU A 13 13.49 68.97 48.42
C GLU A 13 14.65 68.49 47.55
N SER A 14 15.25 69.31 46.67
CA SER A 14 14.86 70.54 45.97
C SER A 14 16.00 70.91 44.99
N ARG A 15 15.68 71.70 43.94
CA ARG A 15 16.56 72.68 43.23
C ARG A 15 17.80 72.09 42.53
N GLY A 16 18.03 72.22 41.23
CA GLY A 16 17.60 73.23 40.26
C GLY A 16 18.84 73.88 39.64
N HIS A 17 19.00 73.84 38.32
CA HIS A 17 19.63 74.92 37.54
C HIS A 17 19.36 74.76 36.04
N ARG A 18 18.74 75.80 35.47
CA ARG A 18 18.73 76.11 34.04
C ARG A 18 20.00 76.89 33.71
N SER A 19 20.64 76.62 32.57
CA SER A 19 21.16 77.68 31.70
C SER A 19 21.43 77.18 30.28
N SER A 20 20.68 77.79 29.37
CA SER A 20 20.94 78.22 27.98
C SER A 20 22.18 77.77 27.19
N ARG A 21 21.86 77.21 26.00
CA ARG A 21 22.26 77.61 24.62
C ARG A 21 23.72 78.04 24.36
N THR A 22 24.40 77.26 23.51
CA THR A 22 25.11 77.81 22.33
C THR A 22 25.14 76.80 21.18
N THR A 23 24.98 77.29 19.95
CA THR A 23 24.84 76.56 18.68
C THR A 23 26.14 76.49 17.88
N LEU A 24 26.35 75.33 17.21
CA LEU A 24 27.05 75.07 15.92
C LEU A 24 28.61 75.11 15.87
N PRO A 25 29.26 74.52 14.83
CA PRO A 25 29.28 73.10 14.43
C PRO A 25 30.70 72.59 14.11
N ILE A 26 31.04 71.31 14.32
CA ILE A 26 32.23 70.71 13.66
C ILE A 26 31.92 69.32 13.13
N VAL A 27 32.00 69.23 11.80
CA VAL A 27 32.00 68.06 10.94
C VAL A 27 33.33 67.31 11.10
N GLY A 28 33.30 65.98 11.18
CA GLY A 28 34.44 65.15 10.78
C GLY A 28 34.68 63.87 11.58
N ARG A 29 34.55 62.72 10.88
CA ARG A 29 35.17 61.41 11.15
C ARG A 29 34.48 60.46 12.14
N VAL A 30 33.46 59.71 11.66
CA VAL A 30 33.11 58.36 12.19
C VAL A 30 32.80 57.37 11.04
N LEU A 31 33.53 57.46 9.93
CA LEU A 31 33.48 56.46 8.85
C LEU A 31 34.84 55.73 8.78
N ALA A 32 35.15 54.95 9.82
CA ALA A 32 36.30 54.05 9.81
C ALA A 32 36.14 52.80 10.71
N CYS A 33 34.99 52.59 11.36
CA CYS A 33 34.75 51.38 12.18
C CYS A 33 33.74 50.41 11.54
N SER A 34 32.96 50.83 10.55
CA SER A 34 31.94 49.98 9.90
C SER A 34 32.53 49.03 8.84
N ALA A 35 33.59 49.46 8.15
CA ALA A 35 34.23 48.64 7.12
C ALA A 35 35.07 47.49 7.71
N SER A 36 35.72 47.72 8.85
CA SER A 36 36.57 46.71 9.51
C SER A 36 35.76 45.58 10.14
N VAL A 37 34.58 45.87 10.71
CA VAL A 37 33.68 44.84 11.24
C VAL A 37 33.08 44.01 10.11
N LEU A 38 32.72 44.64 8.99
CA LEU A 38 32.19 43.92 7.83
C LEU A 38 33.28 43.08 7.14
N ALA A 39 34.50 43.61 7.00
CA ALA A 39 35.63 42.88 6.44
C ALA A 39 36.04 41.70 7.32
N ILE A 40 36.04 41.86 8.65
CA ILE A 40 36.30 40.76 9.59
C ILE A 40 35.17 39.73 9.54
N ALA A 41 33.89 40.14 9.45
CA ALA A 41 32.78 39.21 9.35
C ALA A 41 32.82 38.40 8.03
N VAL A 42 33.18 39.03 6.92
CA VAL A 42 33.38 38.37 5.62
C VAL A 42 34.62 37.47 5.67
N LEU A 43 35.72 37.91 6.28
CA LEU A 43 36.93 37.09 6.42
C LEU A 43 36.70 35.89 7.34
N VAL A 44 35.90 36.03 8.41
CA VAL A 44 35.49 34.93 9.30
C VAL A 44 34.53 33.98 8.58
N ALA A 45 33.59 34.49 7.78
CA ALA A 45 32.72 33.64 6.96
C ALA A 45 33.49 32.87 5.88
N VAL A 46 34.50 33.50 5.27
CA VAL A 46 35.41 32.87 4.29
C VAL A 46 36.38 31.90 4.99
N LEU A 47 36.91 32.21 6.17
CA LEU A 47 37.76 31.28 6.93
C LEU A 47 36.97 30.06 7.43
N VAL A 48 35.72 30.23 7.88
CA VAL A 48 34.85 29.12 8.28
C VAL A 48 34.47 28.25 7.07
N GLY A 49 34.35 28.85 5.88
CA GLY A 49 34.10 28.12 4.63
C GLY A 49 35.33 27.41 4.03
N VAL A 50 36.56 27.85 4.35
CA VAL A 50 37.81 27.36 3.73
C VAL A 50 38.67 26.51 4.69
N LEU A 51 38.50 26.64 6.01
CA LEU A 51 39.23 25.84 7.03
C LEU A 51 38.34 24.85 7.79
N GLY A 52 37.05 24.81 7.50
CA GLY A 52 36.16 23.78 8.03
C GLY A 52 36.28 22.51 7.20
N ASP A 53 36.80 21.44 7.80
CA ASP A 53 36.35 20.05 7.55
C ASP A 53 34.85 19.93 7.91
N GLY A 54 34.04 20.76 7.27
CA GLY A 54 32.66 21.04 7.64
C GLY A 54 31.79 19.91 7.13
N GLY A 55 31.50 18.96 8.02
CA GLY A 55 30.54 17.89 7.76
C GLY A 55 29.20 18.43 7.21
N PRO A 56 28.39 17.55 6.61
CA PRO A 56 27.22 17.96 5.84
C PRO A 56 26.25 18.82 6.67
N ALA A 57 25.83 19.94 6.08
CA ALA A 57 24.98 20.91 6.75
C ALA A 57 23.57 20.33 7.01
N PRO A 58 23.00 20.54 8.21
CA PRO A 58 21.65 20.06 8.50
C PRO A 58 20.60 20.84 7.68
N PRO A 59 19.57 20.17 7.14
CA PRO A 59 18.48 20.86 6.47
C PRO A 59 17.65 21.66 7.49
N LEU A 60 17.18 22.84 7.09
CA LEU A 60 16.27 23.64 7.92
C LEU A 60 14.85 23.06 7.84
N PRO A 61 14.17 22.82 8.96
CA PRO A 61 12.79 22.31 8.95
C PRO A 61 11.85 23.22 8.16
N GLY A 62 11.10 22.63 7.24
CA GLY A 62 10.06 23.34 6.49
C GLY A 62 8.71 23.38 7.22
N ILE A 63 7.82 24.26 6.76
CA ILE A 63 6.40 24.19 7.11
C ILE A 63 5.70 23.33 6.07
N GLY A 64 5.18 22.19 6.50
CA GLY A 64 4.41 21.29 5.64
C GLY A 64 3.06 21.91 5.29
N ARG A 65 2.61 21.64 4.06
CA ARG A 65 1.31 22.08 3.56
C ARG A 65 0.19 21.26 4.25
N PRO A 66 -0.99 21.86 4.49
CA PRO A 66 -2.13 21.09 4.97
C PRO A 66 -2.57 20.06 3.91
N PRO A 67 -3.26 18.99 4.33
CA PRO A 67 -3.91 18.07 3.39
C PRO A 67 -4.96 18.80 2.55
N ARG A 68 -5.31 18.22 1.41
CA ARG A 68 -6.36 18.72 0.53
C ARG A 68 -7.74 18.56 1.15
N ALA A 69 -8.62 19.51 0.82
CA ALA A 69 -10.03 19.39 1.12
C ALA A 69 -10.67 18.26 0.30
N GLY A 70 -11.72 17.63 0.85
CA GLY A 70 -12.34 16.45 0.23
C GLY A 70 -11.44 15.22 0.32
N ASP A 71 -11.84 14.10 -0.28
CA ASP A 71 -11.05 12.86 -0.37
C ASP A 71 -10.40 12.75 -1.76
N PRO A 72 -9.06 12.92 -1.91
CA PRO A 72 -8.40 12.84 -3.21
C PRO A 72 -8.37 11.42 -3.78
N PHE A 73 -8.76 10.42 -2.99
CA PHE A 73 -8.80 9.01 -3.37
C PHE A 73 -10.22 8.53 -3.71
N ALA A 74 -11.21 9.43 -3.67
CA ALA A 74 -12.61 9.13 -3.94
C ALA A 74 -12.80 8.57 -5.35
N TYR A 75 -13.73 7.63 -5.49
CA TYR A 75 -14.09 7.03 -6.77
C TYR A 75 -14.60 8.10 -7.76
N ALA A 76 -14.19 7.98 -9.02
CA ALA A 76 -14.65 8.82 -10.10
C ALA A 76 -15.14 7.94 -11.26
N PRO A 77 -16.45 7.95 -11.62
CA PRO A 77 -17.00 7.07 -12.66
C PRO A 77 -16.29 7.19 -14.01
N ALA A 78 -15.87 8.40 -14.39
CA ALA A 78 -15.13 8.63 -15.64
C ALA A 78 -13.72 7.99 -15.67
N ARG A 79 -13.23 7.50 -14.52
CA ARG A 79 -11.90 6.90 -14.34
C ARG A 79 -11.97 5.44 -13.88
N GLU A 80 -13.13 4.79 -13.98
CA GLU A 80 -13.35 3.39 -13.56
C GLU A 80 -12.21 2.45 -13.98
N ALA A 81 -11.83 2.47 -15.27
CA ALA A 81 -10.74 1.63 -15.79
C ALA A 81 -9.37 1.91 -15.14
N VAL A 82 -9.10 3.15 -14.71
CA VAL A 82 -7.86 3.50 -14.01
C VAL A 82 -7.87 2.93 -12.59
N PHE A 83 -9.00 3.00 -11.89
CA PHE A 83 -9.18 2.35 -10.60
C PHE A 83 -8.99 0.84 -10.70
N GLU A 84 -9.60 0.19 -11.69
CA GLU A 84 -9.44 -1.26 -11.91
C GLU A 84 -7.98 -1.64 -12.20
N ALA A 85 -7.30 -0.90 -13.08
CA ALA A 85 -5.90 -1.16 -13.42
C ALA A 85 -4.97 -0.97 -12.22
N ARG A 86 -5.19 0.08 -11.43
CA ARG A 86 -4.46 0.32 -10.18
C ARG A 86 -4.73 -0.78 -9.15
N ALA A 87 -5.98 -1.20 -8.98
CA ALA A 87 -6.35 -2.25 -8.03
C ALA A 87 -5.77 -3.61 -8.39
N ALA A 88 -5.77 -3.95 -9.67
CA ALA A 88 -5.10 -5.14 -10.19
C ALA A 88 -3.60 -5.10 -9.84
N ALA A 89 -2.90 -4.02 -10.19
CA ALA A 89 -1.47 -3.86 -9.93
C ALA A 89 -1.12 -3.88 -8.42
N GLY A 90 -1.89 -3.16 -7.60
CA GLY A 90 -1.68 -3.08 -6.15
C GLY A 90 -2.03 -4.37 -5.38
N SER A 91 -2.77 -5.28 -6.02
CA SER A 91 -3.11 -6.60 -5.47
C SER A 91 -2.27 -7.73 -6.07
N ALA A 92 -1.26 -7.39 -6.87
CA ALA A 92 -0.54 -8.34 -7.71
C ALA A 92 0.41 -9.25 -6.92
N ASN A 93 1.12 -8.73 -5.92
CA ASN A 93 2.20 -9.44 -5.22
C ASN A 93 1.86 -10.88 -4.84
N VAL A 94 0.67 -11.10 -4.28
CA VAL A 94 0.25 -12.42 -3.80
C VAL A 94 0.24 -13.48 -4.90
N LEU A 95 -0.07 -13.10 -6.15
CA LEU A 95 -0.07 -13.99 -7.31
C LEU A 95 1.34 -14.46 -7.67
N PHE A 96 2.35 -13.62 -7.42
CA PHE A 96 3.75 -13.96 -7.65
C PHE A 96 4.33 -14.73 -6.46
N ALA A 97 4.09 -14.24 -5.24
CA ALA A 97 4.64 -14.80 -4.01
C ALA A 97 4.07 -16.18 -3.65
N LYS A 98 2.79 -16.44 -3.94
CA LYS A 98 2.11 -17.69 -3.54
C LYS A 98 1.84 -18.67 -4.69
N SER A 99 2.23 -18.34 -5.92
CA SER A 99 2.07 -19.24 -7.08
C SER A 99 2.91 -20.51 -6.92
N PRO A 100 2.32 -21.72 -6.95
CA PRO A 100 3.07 -22.98 -6.87
C PRO A 100 4.09 -23.13 -8.01
N GLY A 101 5.38 -23.24 -7.65
CA GLY A 101 6.48 -23.30 -8.61
C GLY A 101 6.78 -21.96 -9.31
N GLY A 102 6.23 -20.85 -8.81
CA GLY A 102 6.38 -19.52 -9.37
C GLY A 102 5.39 -19.20 -10.48
N VAL A 103 5.21 -17.89 -10.75
CA VAL A 103 4.19 -17.36 -11.67
C VAL A 103 4.34 -17.93 -13.11
N LEU A 104 5.57 -18.14 -13.59
CA LEU A 104 5.82 -18.71 -14.92
C LEU A 104 5.36 -20.16 -15.04
N ALA A 105 5.63 -20.97 -14.01
CA ALA A 105 5.21 -22.37 -13.99
C ALA A 105 3.68 -22.48 -13.87
N THR A 106 3.07 -21.61 -13.06
CA THR A 106 1.61 -21.47 -13.00
C THR A 106 1.04 -21.11 -14.36
N ALA A 107 1.53 -20.06 -15.00
CA ALA A 107 1.05 -19.62 -16.31
C ALA A 107 1.20 -20.72 -17.38
N ALA A 108 2.29 -21.51 -17.33
CA ALA A 108 2.47 -22.65 -18.23
C ALA A 108 1.41 -23.74 -18.03
N ARG A 109 1.10 -24.09 -16.78
CA ARG A 109 0.04 -25.06 -16.46
C ARG A 109 -1.32 -24.56 -16.93
N VAL A 110 -1.65 -23.31 -16.62
CA VAL A 110 -2.93 -22.68 -16.99
C VAL A 110 -3.09 -22.62 -18.51
N ALA A 111 -2.05 -22.22 -19.24
CA ALA A 111 -2.05 -22.17 -20.71
C ALA A 111 -2.37 -23.53 -21.35
N GLY A 112 -2.02 -24.64 -20.68
CA GLY A 112 -2.38 -26.00 -21.11
C GLY A 112 -3.89 -26.26 -21.21
N PHE A 113 -4.72 -25.48 -20.50
CA PHE A 113 -6.18 -25.61 -20.53
C PHE A 113 -6.86 -24.75 -21.60
N ARG A 114 -6.10 -23.96 -22.38
CA ARG A 114 -6.69 -22.92 -23.24
C ARG A 114 -7.79 -23.42 -24.17
N ARG A 115 -7.58 -24.58 -24.81
CA ARG A 115 -8.60 -25.19 -25.69
C ARG A 115 -9.89 -25.56 -24.95
N LEU A 116 -9.79 -26.05 -23.71
CA LEU A 116 -10.97 -26.38 -22.90
C LEU A 116 -11.69 -25.12 -22.41
N ILE A 117 -10.93 -24.08 -22.07
CA ILE A 117 -11.45 -22.78 -21.68
C ILE A 117 -12.23 -22.14 -22.84
N ASP A 118 -11.63 -22.08 -24.03
CA ASP A 118 -12.31 -21.54 -25.23
C ASP A 118 -13.59 -22.33 -25.54
N ALA A 119 -13.54 -23.66 -25.47
CA ALA A 119 -14.70 -24.50 -25.70
C ALA A 119 -15.82 -24.30 -24.65
N ALA A 120 -15.47 -24.11 -23.38
CA ALA A 120 -16.45 -23.87 -22.32
C ALA A 120 -17.08 -22.47 -22.43
N ALA A 121 -16.29 -21.46 -22.81
CA ALA A 121 -16.73 -20.08 -22.93
C ALA A 121 -17.52 -19.80 -24.22
N ALA A 122 -17.33 -20.61 -25.28
CA ALA A 122 -17.98 -20.42 -26.57
C ALA A 122 -19.51 -20.26 -26.46
N GLY A 123 -20.05 -19.18 -27.03
CA GLY A 123 -21.49 -18.88 -27.04
C GLY A 123 -22.10 -18.48 -25.69
N SER A 124 -21.32 -18.44 -24.61
CA SER A 124 -21.83 -18.15 -23.26
C SER A 124 -21.87 -16.65 -22.90
N GLY A 125 -21.13 -15.84 -23.67
CA GLY A 125 -20.86 -14.44 -23.35
C GLY A 125 -19.90 -14.25 -22.16
N VAL A 126 -19.25 -15.31 -21.67
CA VAL A 126 -18.13 -15.23 -20.71
C VAL A 126 -16.83 -15.06 -21.51
N ASP A 127 -15.99 -14.10 -21.11
CA ASP A 127 -14.68 -13.88 -21.72
C ASP A 127 -13.73 -15.07 -21.39
N PRO A 128 -13.13 -15.73 -22.41
CA PRO A 128 -12.22 -16.85 -22.16
C PRO A 128 -10.97 -16.47 -21.36
N GLY A 129 -10.48 -15.22 -21.49
CA GLY A 129 -9.36 -14.71 -20.69
C GLY A 129 -9.73 -14.53 -19.22
N THR A 130 -10.94 -14.09 -18.92
CA THR A 130 -11.47 -14.06 -17.54
C THR A 130 -11.60 -15.47 -16.97
N LEU A 131 -12.13 -16.43 -17.73
CA LEU A 131 -12.23 -17.82 -17.27
C LEU A 131 -10.84 -18.44 -17.04
N GLU A 132 -9.87 -18.12 -17.90
CA GLU A 132 -8.47 -18.51 -17.73
C GLU A 132 -7.83 -17.91 -16.48
N ALA A 133 -8.08 -16.63 -16.22
CA ALA A 133 -7.61 -15.95 -15.02
C ALA A 133 -8.23 -16.53 -13.74
N ILE A 134 -9.50 -16.94 -13.76
CA ILE A 134 -10.12 -17.68 -12.66
C ILE A 134 -9.36 -18.99 -12.43
N VAL A 135 -9.06 -19.78 -13.46
CA VAL A 135 -8.24 -21.01 -13.30
C VAL A 135 -6.87 -20.72 -12.69
N PHE A 136 -6.25 -19.60 -13.07
CA PHE A 136 -4.98 -19.16 -12.50
C PHE A 136 -5.10 -18.90 -11.00
N VAL A 137 -6.07 -18.09 -10.59
CA VAL A 137 -6.26 -17.68 -9.18
C VAL A 137 -6.70 -18.86 -8.31
N GLU A 138 -7.64 -19.67 -8.79
CA GLU A 138 -8.28 -20.71 -7.99
C GLU A 138 -7.39 -21.93 -7.73
N SER A 139 -6.66 -22.39 -8.75
CA SER A 139 -5.94 -23.66 -8.64
C SER A 139 -4.51 -23.61 -9.16
N ALA A 140 -4.06 -22.46 -9.66
CA ALA A 140 -2.79 -22.35 -10.37
C ALA A 140 -2.65 -23.40 -11.51
N GLY A 141 -3.77 -23.73 -12.16
CA GLY A 141 -3.86 -24.75 -13.21
C GLY A 141 -3.71 -26.20 -12.71
N ARG A 142 -4.01 -26.48 -11.44
CA ARG A 142 -3.90 -27.84 -10.87
C ARG A 142 -5.31 -28.43 -10.66
N PRO A 143 -5.75 -29.41 -11.47
CA PRO A 143 -7.13 -29.90 -11.43
C PRO A 143 -7.44 -30.77 -10.20
N ASP A 144 -6.43 -31.17 -9.42
CA ASP A 144 -6.57 -32.09 -8.29
C ASP A 144 -6.58 -31.42 -6.91
N VAL A 145 -6.52 -30.09 -6.85
CA VAL A 145 -6.43 -29.31 -5.60
C VAL A 145 -7.76 -29.31 -4.85
N ILE A 146 -7.65 -29.41 -3.53
CA ILE A 146 -8.74 -29.26 -2.57
C ILE A 146 -8.34 -28.13 -1.61
N ALA A 147 -9.24 -27.21 -1.32
CA ALA A 147 -9.08 -26.27 -0.23
C ALA A 147 -9.08 -27.03 1.12
N GLY A 148 -7.96 -27.01 1.83
CA GLY A 148 -7.77 -27.88 2.99
C GLY A 148 -7.55 -29.34 2.58
N THR A 149 -8.17 -30.28 3.29
CA THR A 149 -7.93 -31.73 3.09
C THR A 149 -9.19 -32.55 2.81
N ASP A 150 -10.38 -31.95 2.92
CA ASP A 150 -11.66 -32.65 2.73
C ASP A 150 -12.33 -32.21 1.41
N PRO A 151 -12.65 -33.14 0.49
CA PRO A 151 -13.43 -32.87 -0.71
C PRO A 151 -14.80 -32.19 -0.48
N SER A 152 -15.32 -32.10 0.74
CA SER A 152 -16.49 -31.26 1.03
C SER A 152 -16.25 -29.77 0.76
N ALA A 153 -15.00 -29.32 0.87
CA ALA A 153 -14.55 -27.98 0.58
C ALA A 153 -14.47 -27.71 -0.94
N ALA A 154 -13.97 -26.52 -1.29
CA ALA A 154 -13.75 -26.12 -2.67
C ALA A 154 -12.71 -27.05 -3.31
N ALA A 155 -12.99 -27.52 -4.53
CA ALA A 155 -12.13 -28.49 -5.19
C ALA A 155 -12.08 -28.31 -6.70
N GLY A 156 -11.01 -28.83 -7.29
CA GLY A 156 -10.85 -28.87 -8.73
C GLY A 156 -10.20 -27.65 -9.34
N LEU A 157 -10.20 -27.61 -10.68
CA LEU A 157 -9.54 -26.59 -11.48
C LEU A 157 -10.03 -25.15 -11.20
N THR A 158 -11.30 -25.02 -10.80
CA THR A 158 -11.96 -23.74 -10.53
C THR A 158 -12.51 -23.66 -9.09
N GLN A 159 -12.05 -24.53 -8.19
CA GLN A 159 -12.38 -24.50 -6.74
C GLN A 159 -13.88 -24.37 -6.43
N ILE A 160 -14.68 -25.32 -6.92
CA ILE A 160 -16.14 -25.32 -6.70
C ILE A 160 -16.46 -26.03 -5.37
N LEU A 161 -17.23 -25.38 -4.49
CA LEU A 161 -17.78 -26.00 -3.29
C LEU A 161 -18.71 -27.16 -3.65
N ALA A 162 -18.66 -28.27 -2.89
CA ALA A 162 -19.45 -29.46 -3.17
C ALA A 162 -20.97 -29.16 -3.22
N GLN A 163 -21.47 -28.44 -2.21
CA GLN A 163 -22.87 -28.07 -2.11
C GLN A 163 -23.32 -27.20 -3.30
N THR A 164 -22.52 -26.21 -3.70
CA THR A 164 -22.80 -25.37 -4.86
C THR A 164 -22.79 -26.18 -6.15
N GLY A 165 -21.80 -27.07 -6.31
CA GLY A 165 -21.71 -27.97 -7.45
C GLY A 165 -22.97 -28.80 -7.65
N GLN A 166 -23.46 -29.44 -6.58
CA GLN A 166 -24.66 -30.28 -6.62
C GLN A 166 -25.95 -29.46 -6.77
N ALA A 167 -26.16 -28.48 -5.88
CA ALA A 167 -27.45 -27.80 -5.74
C ALA A 167 -27.70 -26.74 -6.83
N LEU A 168 -26.64 -26.10 -7.33
CA LEU A 168 -26.77 -24.97 -8.24
C LEU A 168 -26.26 -25.28 -9.65
N LEU A 169 -25.19 -26.07 -9.76
CA LEU A 169 -24.48 -26.25 -11.03
C LEU A 169 -24.75 -27.61 -11.69
N GLY A 170 -25.57 -28.46 -11.07
CA GLY A 170 -25.98 -29.76 -11.61
C GLY A 170 -24.82 -30.74 -11.79
N MET A 171 -23.79 -30.65 -10.95
CA MET A 171 -22.62 -31.52 -10.99
C MET A 171 -22.87 -32.83 -10.26
N HIS A 172 -22.34 -33.93 -10.80
CA HIS A 172 -22.28 -35.21 -10.10
C HIS A 172 -21.11 -35.23 -9.12
N ILE A 173 -21.40 -35.35 -7.82
CA ILE A 173 -20.41 -35.36 -6.75
C ILE A 173 -20.79 -36.43 -5.72
N ASP A 174 -20.13 -37.58 -5.76
CA ASP A 174 -20.18 -38.59 -4.70
C ASP A 174 -19.08 -38.29 -3.67
N LEU A 175 -19.44 -37.51 -2.64
CA LEU A 175 -18.49 -37.11 -1.60
C LEU A 175 -17.91 -38.28 -0.81
N VAL A 176 -18.69 -39.33 -0.57
CA VAL A 176 -18.22 -40.49 0.20
C VAL A 176 -17.12 -41.19 -0.58
N ARG A 177 -17.35 -41.45 -1.87
CA ARG A 177 -16.35 -42.10 -2.72
C ARG A 177 -15.17 -41.18 -3.02
N SER A 178 -15.41 -39.89 -3.22
CA SER A 178 -14.37 -38.88 -3.46
C SER A 178 -13.39 -38.79 -2.27
N ARG A 179 -13.89 -38.83 -1.02
CA ARG A 179 -13.07 -38.90 0.20
C ARG A 179 -12.23 -40.18 0.29
N GLN A 180 -12.81 -41.33 -0.05
CA GLN A 180 -12.07 -42.60 -0.06
C GLN A 180 -10.92 -42.55 -1.06
N LEU A 181 -11.19 -42.08 -2.29
CA LEU A 181 -10.19 -41.98 -3.34
C LEU A 181 -9.12 -40.93 -3.01
N THR A 182 -9.49 -39.83 -2.36
CA THR A 182 -8.53 -38.80 -1.92
C THR A 182 -7.52 -39.36 -0.92
N ARG A 183 -7.95 -40.13 0.08
CA ARG A 183 -7.01 -40.82 0.99
C ARG A 183 -6.06 -41.75 0.24
N SER A 184 -6.58 -42.56 -0.70
CA SER A 184 -5.74 -43.45 -1.51
C SER A 184 -4.77 -42.71 -2.42
N ILE A 185 -5.16 -41.51 -2.91
CA ILE A 185 -4.31 -40.62 -3.70
C ILE A 185 -3.15 -40.10 -2.85
N ASP A 186 -3.44 -39.62 -1.64
CA ASP A 186 -2.43 -39.10 -0.70
C ASP A 186 -1.43 -40.20 -0.31
N ASP A 187 -1.93 -41.41 -0.04
CA ASP A 187 -1.13 -42.60 0.23
C ASP A 187 -0.20 -42.98 -0.94
N ALA A 188 -0.73 -42.98 -2.17
CA ALA A 188 0.05 -43.28 -3.37
C ALA A 188 1.10 -42.20 -3.66
N TYR A 189 0.77 -40.93 -3.41
CA TYR A 189 1.70 -39.82 -3.51
C TYR A 189 2.85 -39.95 -2.50
N ALA A 190 2.54 -40.25 -1.23
CA ALA A 190 3.54 -40.45 -0.19
C ALA A 190 4.52 -41.59 -0.49
N ARG A 191 4.08 -42.63 -1.20
CA ARG A 191 4.92 -43.76 -1.64
C ARG A 191 5.63 -43.54 -2.98
N GLY A 192 5.41 -42.41 -3.67
CA GLY A 192 6.00 -42.15 -4.99
C GLY A 192 5.43 -43.01 -6.13
N GLU A 193 4.23 -43.57 -5.96
CA GLU A 193 3.60 -44.50 -6.91
C GLU A 193 2.88 -43.76 -8.06
N ALA A 194 3.63 -43.07 -8.92
CA ALA A 194 3.08 -42.16 -9.93
C ALA A 194 2.01 -42.79 -10.85
N GLY A 195 2.19 -44.06 -11.24
CA GLY A 195 1.21 -44.78 -12.07
C GLY A 195 -0.12 -45.04 -11.35
N LEU A 196 -0.06 -45.41 -10.06
CA LEU A 196 -1.25 -45.62 -9.24
C LEU A 196 -1.95 -44.29 -8.95
N LEU A 197 -1.18 -43.25 -8.60
CA LEU A 197 -1.66 -41.89 -8.37
C LEU A 197 -2.52 -41.41 -9.54
N ALA A 198 -2.00 -41.47 -10.76
CA ALA A 198 -2.72 -41.04 -11.96
C ALA A 198 -4.00 -41.87 -12.21
N ARG A 199 -3.97 -43.17 -11.90
CA ARG A 199 -5.17 -44.03 -12.02
C ARG A 199 -6.24 -43.66 -11.01
N LEU A 200 -5.86 -43.38 -9.76
CA LEU A 200 -6.78 -42.99 -8.70
C LEU A 200 -7.38 -41.60 -8.94
N GLN A 201 -6.59 -40.63 -9.42
CA GLN A 201 -7.09 -39.31 -9.83
C GLN A 201 -8.15 -39.43 -10.93
N ARG A 202 -7.90 -40.24 -11.96
CA ARG A 202 -8.90 -40.53 -13.01
C ARG A 202 -10.14 -41.22 -12.46
N ALA A 203 -10.01 -42.10 -11.46
CA ALA A 203 -11.16 -42.71 -10.81
C ALA A 203 -11.98 -41.68 -10.01
N ARG A 204 -11.31 -40.73 -9.35
CA ARG A 204 -11.97 -39.64 -8.60
C ARG A 204 -12.75 -38.73 -9.54
N ALA A 205 -12.18 -38.33 -10.66
CA ALA A 205 -12.85 -37.50 -11.67
C ALA A 205 -14.11 -38.13 -12.29
N LYS A 206 -14.29 -39.46 -12.19
CA LYS A 206 -15.51 -40.15 -12.64
C LYS A 206 -16.67 -40.05 -11.66
N VAL A 207 -16.38 -39.87 -10.37
CA VAL A 207 -17.38 -39.83 -9.30
C VAL A 207 -17.59 -38.42 -8.74
N ASP A 208 -16.69 -37.50 -9.07
CA ASP A 208 -16.72 -36.11 -8.63
C ASP A 208 -16.28 -35.19 -9.77
N ASP A 209 -17.28 -34.61 -10.43
CA ASP A 209 -17.15 -33.80 -11.64
C ASP A 209 -16.23 -32.59 -11.47
N ARG A 210 -15.95 -32.13 -10.25
CA ARG A 210 -15.04 -31.00 -9.98
C ARG A 210 -13.60 -31.33 -10.37
N PHE A 211 -13.22 -32.60 -10.32
CA PHE A 211 -11.90 -33.07 -10.72
C PHE A 211 -11.80 -33.39 -12.22
N ASP A 212 -12.88 -33.22 -12.99
CA ASP A 212 -12.85 -33.22 -14.46
C ASP A 212 -12.74 -31.77 -14.96
N PRO A 213 -11.60 -31.35 -15.57
CA PRO A 213 -11.40 -29.99 -16.05
C PRO A 213 -12.51 -29.45 -16.97
N ARG A 214 -13.06 -30.29 -17.86
CA ARG A 214 -14.08 -29.86 -18.82
C ARG A 214 -15.38 -29.58 -18.08
N LYS A 215 -15.77 -30.45 -17.15
CA LYS A 215 -17.01 -30.27 -16.36
C LYS A 215 -16.90 -29.12 -15.37
N ALA A 216 -15.75 -28.96 -14.72
CA ALA A 216 -15.47 -27.84 -13.83
C ALA A 216 -15.58 -26.49 -14.57
N LEU A 217 -14.94 -26.35 -15.75
CA LEU A 217 -15.03 -25.13 -16.56
C LEU A 217 -16.47 -24.84 -17.01
N ALA A 218 -17.20 -25.85 -17.48
CA ALA A 218 -18.59 -25.69 -17.86
C ALA A 218 -19.48 -25.26 -16.66
N ALA A 219 -19.21 -25.77 -15.46
CA ALA A 219 -19.92 -25.39 -14.24
C ALA A 219 -19.61 -23.95 -13.82
N THR A 220 -18.35 -23.51 -13.92
CA THR A 220 -17.96 -22.11 -13.67
C THR A 220 -18.64 -21.17 -14.67
N VAL A 221 -18.73 -21.53 -15.96
CA VAL A 221 -19.48 -20.73 -16.94
C VAL A 221 -20.96 -20.60 -16.56
N ARG A 222 -21.62 -21.71 -16.15
CA ARG A 222 -23.01 -21.66 -15.67
C ARG A 222 -23.16 -20.75 -14.46
N TYR A 223 -22.22 -20.80 -13.50
CA TYR A 223 -22.21 -19.91 -12.35
C TYR A 223 -22.14 -18.44 -12.79
N LEU A 224 -21.18 -18.09 -13.64
CA LEU A 224 -20.97 -16.70 -14.08
C LEU A 224 -22.19 -16.16 -14.85
N GLN A 225 -22.84 -16.99 -15.66
CA GLN A 225 -24.08 -16.60 -16.36
C GLN A 225 -25.23 -16.36 -15.38
N LEU A 226 -25.40 -17.24 -14.38
CA LEU A 226 -26.40 -17.07 -13.33
C LEU A 226 -26.14 -15.79 -12.53
N ALA A 227 -24.90 -15.60 -12.08
CA ALA A 227 -24.49 -14.44 -11.29
C ALA A 227 -24.71 -13.14 -12.07
N ARG A 228 -24.33 -13.09 -13.35
CA ARG A 228 -24.60 -11.96 -14.24
C ARG A 228 -26.10 -11.70 -14.41
N GLY A 229 -26.91 -12.75 -14.53
CA GLY A 229 -28.36 -12.61 -14.61
C GLY A 229 -29.00 -12.04 -13.33
N ARG A 230 -28.38 -12.27 -12.16
CA ARG A 230 -28.86 -11.77 -10.85
C ARG A 230 -28.33 -10.39 -10.49
N LEU A 231 -27.08 -10.09 -10.87
CA LEU A 231 -26.36 -8.87 -10.48
C LEU A 231 -26.31 -7.82 -11.59
N GLY A 232 -26.66 -8.21 -12.83
CA GLY A 232 -26.74 -7.32 -13.99
C GLY A 232 -25.41 -6.99 -14.66
N ARG A 233 -24.27 -7.40 -14.11
CA ARG A 233 -22.93 -7.05 -14.63
C ARG A 233 -21.93 -8.20 -14.52
N SER A 234 -20.88 -8.15 -15.36
CA SER A 234 -19.86 -9.20 -15.45
C SER A 234 -18.79 -9.09 -14.35
N ASP A 235 -18.37 -7.88 -13.98
CA ASP A 235 -17.47 -7.62 -12.85
C ASP A 235 -18.06 -8.17 -11.54
N LEU A 236 -19.35 -7.93 -11.30
CA LEU A 236 -20.07 -8.44 -10.16
C LEU A 236 -20.24 -9.96 -10.19
N ALA A 237 -20.43 -10.55 -11.37
CA ALA A 237 -20.48 -12.01 -11.53
C ALA A 237 -19.14 -12.67 -11.17
N VAL A 238 -18.02 -12.04 -11.53
CA VAL A 238 -16.67 -12.52 -11.19
C VAL A 238 -16.43 -12.39 -9.70
N VAL A 239 -16.64 -11.20 -9.11
CA VAL A 239 -16.36 -11.01 -7.68
C VAL A 239 -17.26 -11.87 -6.79
N SER A 240 -18.52 -12.09 -7.20
CA SER A 240 -19.43 -12.94 -6.46
C SER A 240 -18.97 -14.40 -6.44
N TYR A 241 -18.08 -14.84 -7.33
CA TYR A 241 -17.55 -16.20 -7.33
C TYR A 241 -16.96 -16.57 -5.95
N HIS A 242 -16.25 -15.64 -5.34
CA HIS A 242 -15.64 -15.82 -4.02
C HIS A 242 -16.56 -15.36 -2.87
N MET A 243 -17.35 -14.30 -3.08
CA MET A 243 -18.21 -13.73 -2.03
C MET A 243 -19.57 -14.41 -1.89
N GLY A 244 -20.08 -15.02 -2.96
CA GLY A 244 -21.46 -15.47 -3.12
C GLY A 244 -22.42 -14.36 -3.59
N ILE A 245 -23.31 -14.70 -4.54
CA ILE A 245 -24.32 -13.79 -5.12
C ILE A 245 -25.19 -13.15 -4.03
N GLY A 246 -25.70 -13.96 -3.09
CA GLY A 246 -26.58 -13.47 -2.02
C GLY A 246 -25.89 -12.51 -1.04
N ASN A 247 -24.60 -12.72 -0.78
CA ASN A 247 -23.83 -11.81 0.06
C ASN A 247 -23.62 -10.46 -0.61
N LEU A 248 -23.28 -10.46 -1.91
CA LEU A 248 -23.10 -9.23 -2.65
C LEU A 248 -24.42 -8.43 -2.81
N LEU A 249 -25.56 -9.12 -2.96
CA LEU A 249 -26.88 -8.46 -2.93
C LEU A 249 -27.17 -7.78 -1.58
N ARG A 250 -26.75 -8.38 -0.45
CA ARG A 250 -26.85 -7.74 0.87
C ARG A 250 -25.97 -6.50 0.96
N VAL A 251 -24.73 -6.57 0.46
CA VAL A 251 -23.83 -5.41 0.40
C VAL A 251 -24.45 -4.26 -0.39
N PHE A 252 -25.08 -4.54 -1.54
CA PHE A 252 -25.79 -3.49 -2.30
C PHE A 252 -26.98 -2.90 -1.55
N GLY A 253 -27.71 -3.72 -0.79
CA GLY A 253 -28.77 -3.26 0.10
C GLY A 253 -28.26 -2.24 1.13
N ASP A 254 -27.10 -2.50 1.72
CA ASP A 254 -26.44 -1.63 2.70
C ASP A 254 -25.72 -0.42 2.07
N TYR A 255 -25.38 -0.49 0.77
CA TYR A 255 -24.68 0.57 0.05
C TYR A 255 -25.65 1.69 -0.34
N ASP A 256 -26.56 1.45 -1.28
CA ASP A 256 -27.47 2.46 -1.84
C ASP A 256 -28.84 1.86 -2.21
N GLY A 257 -29.44 1.11 -1.29
CA GLY A 257 -30.80 0.59 -1.47
C GLY A 257 -30.94 -0.52 -2.51
N GLY A 258 -29.84 -1.20 -2.86
CA GLY A 258 -29.85 -2.43 -3.66
C GLY A 258 -29.56 -2.28 -5.15
N GLY A 259 -29.34 -1.05 -5.65
CA GLY A 259 -28.94 -0.84 -7.04
C GLY A 259 -27.54 -1.39 -7.33
N SER A 260 -27.36 -2.13 -8.43
CA SER A 260 -26.04 -2.61 -8.81
C SER A 260 -25.22 -1.48 -9.44
N VAL A 261 -24.02 -1.29 -8.89
CA VAL A 261 -23.00 -0.35 -9.41
C VAL A 261 -21.75 -1.14 -9.85
N PRO A 262 -20.83 -0.55 -10.63
CA PRO A 262 -19.55 -1.17 -10.91
C PRO A 262 -18.85 -1.63 -9.62
N TYR A 263 -18.13 -2.75 -9.66
CA TYR A 263 -17.44 -3.23 -8.47
C TYR A 263 -16.38 -2.23 -7.97
N ALA A 264 -15.71 -1.54 -8.90
CA ALA A 264 -14.78 -0.46 -8.57
C ALA A 264 -15.45 0.65 -7.77
N GLN A 265 -16.66 1.06 -8.14
CA GLN A 265 -17.44 2.03 -7.37
C GLN A 265 -17.71 1.49 -5.97
N LEU A 266 -18.30 0.30 -5.85
CA LEU A 266 -18.64 -0.29 -4.55
C LEU A 266 -17.42 -0.38 -3.63
N TYR A 267 -16.28 -0.84 -4.15
CA TYR A 267 -15.05 -1.02 -3.37
C TYR A 267 -14.43 0.31 -2.93
N PHE A 268 -14.32 1.29 -3.83
CA PHE A 268 -13.62 2.56 -3.53
C PHE A 268 -14.49 3.63 -2.91
N ASP A 269 -15.82 3.50 -3.00
CA ASP A 269 -16.77 4.43 -2.42
C ASP A 269 -17.26 3.99 -1.02
N THR A 270 -17.13 2.70 -0.67
CA THR A 270 -17.34 2.25 0.70
C THR A 270 -16.11 2.51 1.58
N ALA A 271 -16.33 3.06 2.77
CA ALA A 271 -15.29 3.36 3.76
C ALA A 271 -15.88 3.36 5.18
N PRO A 272 -15.07 3.31 6.25
CA PRO A 272 -15.59 3.39 7.62
C PRO A 272 -16.46 4.64 7.90
N GLY A 273 -16.24 5.73 7.15
CA GLY A 273 -17.02 6.98 7.25
C GLY A 273 -18.05 7.20 6.13
N HIS A 274 -18.19 6.28 5.17
CA HIS A 274 -19.06 6.43 3.99
C HIS A 274 -19.62 5.07 3.58
N HIS A 275 -20.95 4.88 3.62
CA HIS A 275 -21.57 3.55 3.51
C HIS A 275 -20.97 2.51 4.49
N ALA A 276 -20.83 2.89 5.77
CA ALA A 276 -20.11 2.11 6.78
C ALA A 276 -20.62 0.67 6.95
N THR A 277 -21.95 0.44 6.91
CA THR A 277 -22.52 -0.91 7.00
C THR A 277 -22.12 -1.79 5.82
N ALA A 278 -22.15 -1.24 4.60
CA ALA A 278 -21.69 -1.94 3.40
C ALA A 278 -20.19 -2.21 3.47
N TYR A 279 -19.39 -1.24 3.94
CA TYR A 279 -17.97 -1.40 4.18
C TYR A 279 -17.68 -2.54 5.17
N ASP A 280 -18.35 -2.56 6.32
CA ASP A 280 -18.14 -3.57 7.36
C ASP A 280 -18.50 -4.98 6.86
N LEU A 281 -19.58 -5.11 6.09
CA LEU A 281 -19.94 -6.39 5.48
C LEU A 281 -18.95 -6.81 4.39
N LEU A 282 -18.58 -5.90 3.48
CA LEU A 282 -17.68 -6.17 2.35
C LEU A 282 -16.27 -6.52 2.83
N SER A 283 -15.73 -5.75 3.77
CA SER A 283 -14.41 -5.97 4.36
C SER A 283 -14.37 -7.14 5.34
N GLY A 284 -15.53 -7.55 5.86
CA GLY A 284 -15.69 -8.69 6.76
C GLY A 284 -15.66 -10.06 6.07
N PHE A 285 -15.71 -10.11 4.74
CA PHE A 285 -15.58 -11.38 4.01
C PHE A 285 -14.15 -11.94 4.12
N GLY A 286 -14.03 -13.22 4.48
CA GLY A 286 -12.74 -13.89 4.70
C GLY A 286 -11.90 -14.07 3.44
N ASP A 287 -10.67 -14.56 3.63
CA ASP A 287 -9.72 -14.95 2.56
C ASP A 287 -9.45 -13.85 1.51
N ASP A 288 -9.51 -12.59 1.94
CA ASP A 288 -9.37 -11.39 1.09
C ASP A 288 -10.36 -11.38 -0.09
N SER A 289 -11.59 -11.85 0.12
CA SER A 289 -12.62 -11.94 -0.92
C SER A 289 -12.84 -10.61 -1.66
N SER A 290 -12.71 -9.48 -0.95
CA SER A 290 -12.83 -8.13 -1.52
C SER A 290 -11.75 -7.78 -2.55
N LEU A 291 -10.65 -8.54 -2.60
CA LEU A 291 -9.58 -8.37 -3.58
C LEU A 291 -9.68 -9.36 -4.75
N TYR A 292 -10.67 -10.25 -4.76
CA TYR A 292 -10.75 -11.34 -5.73
C TYR A 292 -10.80 -10.84 -7.18
N TYR A 293 -11.66 -9.86 -7.46
CA TYR A 293 -11.79 -9.31 -8.81
C TYR A 293 -10.47 -8.69 -9.32
N TRP A 294 -9.76 -7.97 -8.46
CA TRP A 294 -8.44 -7.40 -8.77
C TRP A 294 -7.41 -8.48 -9.12
N ARG A 295 -7.40 -9.57 -8.36
CA ARG A 295 -6.54 -10.73 -8.61
C ARG A 295 -6.86 -11.42 -9.93
N VAL A 296 -8.14 -11.49 -10.33
CA VAL A 296 -8.54 -12.02 -11.64
C VAL A 296 -8.08 -11.09 -12.77
N LEU A 297 -8.22 -9.77 -12.61
CA LEU A 297 -7.71 -8.82 -13.61
C LEU A 297 -6.19 -8.94 -13.78
N GLU A 298 -5.44 -9.02 -12.68
CA GLU A 298 -3.98 -9.16 -12.76
C GLU A 298 -3.55 -10.53 -13.30
N ALA A 299 -4.24 -11.61 -12.95
CA ALA A 299 -3.99 -12.93 -13.53
C ALA A 299 -4.18 -12.92 -15.05
N ARG A 300 -5.12 -12.14 -15.59
CA ARG A 300 -5.27 -11.92 -17.03
C ARG A 300 -4.03 -11.21 -17.61
N THR A 301 -3.56 -10.13 -16.98
CA THR A 301 -2.32 -9.44 -17.37
C THR A 301 -1.12 -10.40 -17.40
N ILE A 302 -0.98 -11.25 -16.38
CA ILE A 302 0.07 -12.26 -16.29
C ILE A 302 -0.01 -13.24 -17.47
N MET A 303 -1.20 -13.75 -17.78
CA MET A 303 -1.39 -14.69 -18.89
C MET A 303 -1.13 -14.04 -20.25
N ASP A 304 -1.47 -12.77 -20.41
CA ASP A 304 -1.17 -11.99 -21.61
C ASP A 304 0.34 -11.77 -21.76
N LEU A 305 1.05 -11.39 -20.70
CA LEU A 305 2.52 -11.28 -20.70
C LEU A 305 3.18 -12.64 -20.96
N TYR A 306 2.67 -13.72 -20.39
CA TYR A 306 3.21 -15.07 -20.60
C TYR A 306 3.23 -15.47 -22.08
N ARG A 307 2.24 -15.02 -22.85
CA ARG A 307 2.11 -15.27 -24.29
C ARG A 307 2.86 -14.26 -25.15
N SER A 308 2.75 -12.97 -24.82
CA SER A 308 3.19 -11.87 -25.68
C SER A 308 4.59 -11.36 -25.34
N ASN A 309 4.99 -11.42 -24.07
CA ASN A 309 6.24 -10.86 -23.60
C ASN A 309 6.75 -11.57 -22.33
N ARG A 310 7.23 -12.80 -22.50
CA ARG A 310 7.72 -13.62 -21.38
C ARG A 310 8.92 -12.98 -20.65
N VAL A 311 9.73 -12.19 -21.33
CA VAL A 311 10.86 -11.45 -20.71
C VAL A 311 10.34 -10.42 -19.72
N ALA A 312 9.29 -9.66 -20.08
CA ALA A 312 8.65 -8.73 -19.15
C ALA A 312 8.05 -9.47 -17.94
N LEU A 313 7.42 -10.63 -18.13
CA LEU A 313 6.90 -11.43 -17.02
C LEU A 313 8.01 -11.93 -16.07
N ILE A 314 9.15 -12.37 -16.61
CA ILE A 314 10.31 -12.78 -15.80
C ILE A 314 10.83 -11.61 -14.97
N ARG A 315 10.97 -10.42 -15.58
CA ARG A 315 11.38 -9.21 -14.87
C ARG A 315 10.37 -8.86 -13.77
N LEU A 316 9.08 -8.85 -14.08
CA LEU A 316 8.03 -8.55 -13.11
C LEU A 316 8.04 -9.55 -11.95
N ALA A 317 8.21 -10.84 -12.24
CA ALA A 317 8.32 -11.88 -11.22
C ALA A 317 9.54 -11.68 -10.30
N ALA A 318 10.68 -11.25 -10.85
CA ALA A 318 11.86 -10.95 -10.06
C ALA A 318 11.63 -9.76 -9.11
N LEU A 319 11.00 -8.68 -9.60
CA LEU A 319 10.67 -7.51 -8.77
C LEU A 319 9.64 -7.86 -7.69
N GLN A 320 8.58 -8.57 -8.05
CA GLN A 320 7.53 -9.01 -7.12
C GLN A 320 8.03 -10.00 -6.06
N GLY A 321 9.07 -10.77 -6.36
CA GLY A 321 9.67 -11.74 -5.43
C GLY A 321 10.81 -11.16 -4.59
N ALA A 322 11.28 -9.94 -4.88
CA ALA A 322 12.43 -9.35 -4.20
C ALA A 322 12.09 -8.82 -2.80
N ALA A 323 10.82 -8.47 -2.55
CA ALA A 323 10.32 -7.98 -1.27
C ALA A 323 8.98 -8.65 -0.92
N PRO A 324 8.58 -8.68 0.37
CA PRO A 324 7.26 -9.19 0.79
C PRO A 324 6.10 -8.23 0.46
N SER A 325 6.27 -7.33 -0.52
CA SER A 325 5.30 -6.35 -1.03
C SER A 325 5.69 -5.92 -2.46
N ASP A 326 4.85 -5.12 -3.12
CA ASP A 326 5.11 -4.57 -4.46
C ASP A 326 6.17 -3.44 -4.48
N ALA A 327 6.95 -3.24 -3.41
CA ALA A 327 7.79 -2.06 -3.24
C ALA A 327 8.88 -1.92 -4.34
N GLU A 328 9.48 -3.04 -4.74
CA GLU A 328 10.47 -3.09 -5.83
C GLU A 328 9.82 -2.98 -7.23
N VAL A 329 8.50 -3.18 -7.34
CA VAL A 329 7.76 -2.85 -8.57
C VAL A 329 7.54 -1.35 -8.66
N LEU A 330 7.22 -0.69 -7.55
CA LEU A 330 7.09 0.77 -7.49
C LEU A 330 8.43 1.47 -7.74
N HIS A 331 9.52 0.89 -7.23
CA HIS A 331 10.87 1.46 -7.30
C HIS A 331 11.94 0.41 -7.66
N PRO A 332 12.02 -0.03 -8.93
CA PRO A 332 13.01 -1.03 -9.35
C PRO A 332 14.46 -0.62 -9.02
N PRO A 333 15.32 -1.52 -8.50
CA PRO A 333 16.68 -1.16 -8.08
C PRO A 333 17.56 -0.63 -9.22
N ASP A 334 17.30 -1.06 -10.46
CA ASP A 334 18.04 -0.62 -11.66
C ASP A 334 17.69 0.82 -12.09
N ARG A 335 16.65 1.41 -11.49
CA ARG A 335 16.11 2.74 -11.85
C ARG A 335 15.92 3.68 -10.66
N THR A 336 16.08 3.16 -9.44
CA THR A 336 15.92 3.93 -8.21
C THR A 336 17.27 4.10 -7.52
N PRO A 337 17.96 5.23 -7.73
CA PRO A 337 19.24 5.47 -7.08
C PRO A 337 19.07 5.59 -5.56
N SER A 338 19.94 4.92 -4.82
CA SER A 338 20.10 5.06 -3.39
C SER A 338 21.13 6.15 -3.04
N PHE A 339 21.01 6.70 -1.84
CA PHE A 339 22.00 7.59 -1.26
C PHE A 339 23.12 6.75 -0.63
N GLY A 340 24.35 6.97 -1.10
CA GLY A 340 25.50 6.18 -0.67
C GLY A 340 26.05 6.57 0.70
N ASP A 341 25.93 7.84 1.08
CA ASP A 341 26.54 8.42 2.28
C ASP A 341 25.84 9.73 2.72
N PRO A 342 26.27 10.32 3.86
CA PRO A 342 25.67 11.57 4.35
C PRO A 342 25.80 12.78 3.42
N ASP A 343 26.86 12.84 2.60
CA ASP A 343 27.07 13.96 1.67
C ASP A 343 26.08 13.87 0.50
N ALA A 344 25.78 12.66 0.02
CA ALA A 344 24.71 12.42 -0.94
C ALA A 344 23.34 12.87 -0.42
N LEU A 345 23.05 12.65 0.87
CA LEU A 345 21.83 13.17 1.50
C LEU A 345 21.84 14.70 1.55
N SER A 346 22.96 15.32 1.93
CA SER A 346 23.09 16.78 1.99
C SER A 346 22.86 17.42 0.62
N ALA A 347 23.47 16.87 -0.43
CA ALA A 347 23.25 17.29 -1.81
C ALA A 347 21.78 17.16 -2.24
N ALA A 348 21.12 16.06 -1.85
CA ALA A 348 19.71 15.84 -2.14
C ALA A 348 18.76 16.83 -1.43
N TYR A 349 19.14 17.39 -0.27
CA TYR A 349 18.38 18.52 0.29
C TYR A 349 18.66 19.82 -0.45
N ALA A 350 19.92 20.05 -0.86
CA ALA A 350 20.31 21.27 -1.57
C ALA A 350 19.59 21.39 -2.93
N ASP A 351 19.42 20.28 -3.66
CA ASP A 351 18.70 20.22 -4.94
C ASP A 351 17.18 19.98 -4.80
N ARG A 352 16.69 19.81 -3.56
CA ARG A 352 15.28 19.55 -3.20
C ARG A 352 14.73 18.20 -3.70
N THR A 353 15.60 17.24 -4.02
CA THR A 353 15.23 15.84 -4.18
C THR A 353 14.63 15.28 -2.89
N LEU A 354 15.20 15.68 -1.74
CA LEU A 354 14.64 15.45 -0.42
C LEU A 354 14.13 16.76 0.17
N LEU A 355 13.05 16.65 0.93
CA LEU A 355 12.52 17.72 1.75
C LEU A 355 12.54 17.28 3.22
N PRO A 356 12.84 18.20 4.14
CA PRO A 356 12.85 17.89 5.56
C PRO A 356 11.42 17.59 6.04
N LEU A 357 11.33 16.69 7.03
CA LEU A 357 10.08 16.42 7.73
C LEU A 357 9.53 17.74 8.32
N PRO A 358 8.23 18.04 8.13
CA PRO A 358 7.62 19.30 8.56
C PRO A 358 7.77 19.60 10.06
N ALA A 359 8.01 20.86 10.43
CA ALA A 359 8.07 21.28 11.83
C ALA A 359 6.68 21.40 12.49
N ASN A 360 5.63 21.64 11.71
CA ASN A 360 4.25 21.83 12.18
C ASN A 360 3.49 20.51 12.43
N VAL A 361 4.17 19.52 13.03
CA VAL A 361 3.70 18.13 13.18
C VAL A 361 2.33 18.01 13.83
N ALA A 362 2.05 18.78 14.89
CA ALA A 362 0.77 18.72 15.60
C ALA A 362 -0.42 19.11 14.69
N ARG A 363 -0.24 20.14 13.84
CA ARG A 363 -1.25 20.54 12.86
C ARG A 363 -1.47 19.45 11.81
N LEU A 364 -0.42 18.75 11.43
CA LEU A 364 -0.45 17.67 10.44
C LEU A 364 -0.87 16.32 11.02
N GLY A 365 -0.98 16.19 12.36
CA GLY A 365 -1.35 14.93 13.01
C GLY A 365 -0.24 13.91 12.95
N LEU A 366 0.99 14.42 13.00
CA LEU A 366 2.20 13.64 13.00
C LEU A 366 2.90 13.82 14.34
N ALA A 367 3.68 12.81 14.69
CA ALA A 367 4.73 12.86 15.69
C ALA A 367 5.95 12.16 15.10
N TYR A 368 7.14 12.51 15.55
CA TYR A 368 8.38 11.89 15.09
C TYR A 368 9.07 11.20 16.25
N ASP A 369 9.49 9.95 16.02
CA ASP A 369 10.30 9.23 16.98
C ASP A 369 11.66 9.94 17.14
N PRO A 370 12.10 10.24 18.39
CA PRO A 370 13.38 10.90 18.61
C PRO A 370 14.58 10.08 18.11
N GLY A 371 14.41 8.77 17.95
CA GLY A 371 15.42 7.83 17.45
C GLY A 371 15.74 7.94 15.96
N ILE A 372 14.96 8.69 15.17
CA ILE A 372 15.27 8.92 13.75
C ILE A 372 16.62 9.64 13.63
N GLY A 373 17.57 8.99 12.95
CA GLY A 373 18.94 9.46 12.77
C GLY A 373 19.84 9.26 13.98
N SER A 374 19.47 8.42 14.95
CA SER A 374 20.25 8.18 16.18
C SER A 374 21.67 7.66 15.95
N LEU A 375 21.94 6.98 14.83
CA LEU A 375 23.28 6.51 14.47
C LEU A 375 24.09 7.52 13.65
N ALA A 376 23.50 8.65 13.24
CA ALA A 376 24.16 9.66 12.42
C ALA A 376 25.48 10.19 13.00
N PRO A 377 25.62 10.39 14.33
CA PRO A 377 26.90 10.83 14.91
C PRO A 377 28.06 9.86 14.67
N ARG A 378 27.78 8.56 14.51
CA ARG A 378 28.83 7.56 14.18
C ARG A 378 29.37 7.72 12.76
N LEU A 379 28.66 8.46 11.92
CA LEU A 379 29.01 8.76 10.54
C LEU A 379 29.52 10.20 10.37
N GLY A 380 29.74 10.94 11.46
CA GLY A 380 30.12 12.35 11.40
C GLY A 380 29.02 13.27 10.85
N ALA A 381 27.75 12.82 10.89
CA ALA A 381 26.62 13.50 10.28
C ALA A 381 25.58 13.94 11.34
N PRO A 382 24.90 15.07 11.15
CA PRO A 382 23.78 15.46 12.01
C PRO A 382 22.56 14.56 11.79
N ALA A 383 21.85 14.21 12.87
CA ALA A 383 20.62 13.40 12.80
C ALA A 383 19.52 14.01 11.92
N ALA A 384 19.54 15.34 11.74
CA ALA A 384 18.59 16.06 10.89
C ALA A 384 18.65 15.63 9.40
N LEU A 385 19.79 15.13 8.90
CA LEU A 385 19.89 14.64 7.52
C LEU A 385 19.01 13.43 7.26
N TYR A 386 18.69 12.65 8.30
CA TYR A 386 17.87 11.44 8.22
C TYR A 386 16.40 11.71 8.47
N ARG A 387 16.00 12.99 8.56
CA ARG A 387 14.63 13.45 8.79
C ARG A 387 14.10 14.11 7.54
N GLY A 388 14.11 13.38 6.44
CA GLY A 388 13.54 13.85 5.18
C GLY A 388 13.02 12.71 4.32
N LEU A 389 12.24 13.11 3.34
CA LEU A 389 11.54 12.25 2.41
C LEU A 389 11.44 12.97 1.07
N ARG A 390 11.24 12.23 -0.02
CA ARG A 390 10.94 12.84 -1.32
C ARG A 390 9.58 13.56 -1.28
N PRO A 391 9.37 14.61 -2.09
CA PRO A 391 8.14 15.39 -2.05
C PRO A 391 6.84 14.57 -2.16
N PRO A 392 6.69 13.61 -3.11
CA PRO A 392 5.46 12.81 -3.20
C PRO A 392 5.18 11.96 -1.96
N VAL A 393 6.24 11.52 -1.27
CA VAL A 393 6.15 10.72 -0.06
C VAL A 393 5.65 11.57 1.11
N LEU A 394 6.13 12.83 1.21
CA LEU A 394 5.62 13.78 2.21
C LEU A 394 4.15 14.11 1.99
N ASP A 395 3.76 14.37 0.74
CA ASP A 395 2.37 14.68 0.41
C ASP A 395 1.45 13.51 0.80
N LEU A 396 1.84 12.26 0.46
CA LEU A 396 1.07 11.09 0.85
C LEU A 396 1.05 10.87 2.37
N LEU A 397 2.17 11.06 3.08
CA LEU A 397 2.22 10.94 4.53
C LEU A 397 1.25 11.93 5.21
N VAL A 398 1.19 13.16 4.73
CA VAL A 398 0.27 14.19 5.25
C VAL A 398 -1.18 13.82 4.97
N GLU A 399 -1.50 13.37 3.75
CA GLU A 399 -2.83 12.88 3.43
C GLU A 399 -3.21 11.69 4.31
N LEU A 400 -2.33 10.70 4.46
CA LEU A 400 -2.56 9.51 5.29
C LEU A 400 -2.90 9.90 6.74
N ALA A 401 -2.08 10.75 7.36
CA ALA A 401 -2.32 11.22 8.73
C ALA A 401 -3.65 11.97 8.87
N ALA A 402 -4.01 12.79 7.87
CA ALA A 402 -5.28 13.51 7.84
C ALA A 402 -6.48 12.55 7.74
N ARG A 403 -6.43 11.56 6.85
CA ARG A 403 -7.51 10.58 6.66
C ARG A 403 -7.68 9.68 7.87
N VAL A 404 -6.59 9.19 8.46
CA VAL A 404 -6.65 8.38 9.68
C VAL A 404 -7.29 9.16 10.81
N ARG A 405 -6.98 10.45 10.96
CA ARG A 405 -7.60 11.32 11.96
C ARG A 405 -9.11 11.49 11.71
N ALA A 406 -9.49 11.75 10.46
CA ALA A 406 -10.89 11.91 10.08
C ALA A 406 -11.70 10.63 10.35
N LEU A 407 -11.20 9.47 9.92
CA LEU A 407 -11.87 8.17 10.08
C LEU A 407 -11.91 7.67 11.52
N SER A 408 -10.88 7.97 12.32
CA SER A 408 -10.84 7.53 13.73
C SER A 408 -11.60 8.46 14.68
N HIS A 409 -12.07 9.62 14.19
CA HIS A 409 -12.65 10.69 15.00
C HIS A 409 -11.78 11.10 16.21
N GLY A 410 -10.46 10.89 16.12
CA GLY A 410 -9.49 11.18 17.17
C GLY A 410 -8.55 12.33 16.78
N SER A 411 -7.77 12.84 17.73
CA SER A 411 -6.72 13.84 17.46
C SER A 411 -5.30 13.28 17.60
N ALA A 412 -5.18 12.01 18.00
CA ALA A 412 -3.90 11.36 18.23
C ALA A 412 -3.07 11.29 16.93
N PRO A 413 -1.78 11.65 16.98
CA PRO A 413 -0.94 11.64 15.80
C PRO A 413 -0.57 10.22 15.36
N LEU A 414 -0.17 10.08 14.10
CA LEU A 414 0.65 8.95 13.66
C LEU A 414 2.12 9.25 13.94
N THR A 415 2.82 8.32 14.58
CA THR A 415 4.25 8.46 14.86
C THR A 415 5.08 7.91 13.70
N VAL A 416 5.82 8.77 13.01
CA VAL A 416 6.85 8.36 12.05
C VAL A 416 8.05 7.87 12.85
N ALA A 417 8.42 6.61 12.66
CA ALA A 417 9.53 5.92 13.34
C ALA A 417 10.80 5.86 12.48
N GLY A 418 10.68 6.05 11.17
CA GLY A 418 11.78 5.98 10.22
C GLY A 418 11.48 6.81 8.97
N ALA A 419 12.54 7.34 8.36
CA ALA A 419 12.51 8.14 7.14
C ALA A 419 13.73 7.78 6.27
N VAL A 420 14.24 8.70 5.46
CA VAL A 420 15.41 8.42 4.61
C VAL A 420 16.66 8.04 5.42
N THR A 421 17.42 7.11 4.85
CA THR A 421 18.76 6.72 5.29
C THR A 421 19.74 6.74 4.12
N ASP A 422 21.01 6.43 4.39
CA ASP A 422 22.01 6.14 3.36
C ASP A 422 22.62 4.74 3.57
N ALA A 423 23.37 4.27 2.59
CA ALA A 423 23.96 2.93 2.62
C ALA A 423 24.91 2.70 3.81
N ARG A 424 25.65 3.72 4.28
CA ARG A 424 26.53 3.60 5.46
C ARG A 424 25.71 3.53 6.74
N TYR A 425 24.61 4.27 6.84
CA TYR A 425 23.68 4.17 7.96
C TYR A 425 23.04 2.78 8.03
N GLN A 426 22.61 2.23 6.89
CA GLN A 426 22.06 0.87 6.81
C GLN A 426 23.08 -0.20 7.23
N GLN A 427 24.35 -0.04 6.86
CA GLN A 427 25.42 -0.94 7.33
C GLN A 427 25.55 -0.93 8.86
N LEU A 428 25.41 0.22 9.52
CA LEU A 428 25.44 0.32 10.98
C LEU A 428 24.22 -0.34 11.65
N LEU A 429 23.08 -0.38 10.96
CA LEU A 429 21.89 -1.10 11.44
C LEU A 429 22.05 -2.64 11.35
N GLY A 430 23.02 -3.13 10.56
CA GLY A 430 23.25 -4.56 10.36
C GLY A 430 22.18 -5.26 9.52
N ALA A 431 21.23 -4.49 8.97
CA ALA A 431 20.22 -4.95 8.02
C ALA A 431 20.23 -3.99 6.83
N GLY A 432 20.36 -4.52 5.62
CA GLY A 432 20.25 -3.72 4.40
C GLY A 432 18.79 -3.62 3.99
N ASP A 433 18.18 -2.45 4.20
CA ASP A 433 16.94 -2.05 3.54
C ASP A 433 17.31 -1.06 2.41
N PRO A 434 17.45 -1.54 1.15
CA PRO A 434 17.82 -0.68 0.04
C PRO A 434 16.81 0.44 -0.18
N LEU A 435 15.51 0.20 0.04
CA LEU A 435 14.46 1.18 -0.22
C LEU A 435 14.50 2.33 0.79
N ALA A 436 14.81 2.06 2.06
CA ALA A 436 15.05 3.12 3.06
C ALA A 436 16.18 4.08 2.65
N SER A 437 17.11 3.64 1.79
CA SER A 437 18.18 4.50 1.28
C SER A 437 17.81 5.33 0.05
N THR A 438 16.57 5.26 -0.43
CA THR A 438 16.12 5.98 -1.63
C THR A 438 15.31 7.24 -1.32
N GLY A 439 14.77 7.35 -0.10
CA GLY A 439 13.84 8.40 0.31
C GLY A 439 12.40 8.23 -0.18
N TRP A 440 12.06 7.08 -0.79
CA TRP A 440 10.71 6.72 -1.23
C TRP A 440 9.87 6.00 -0.16
N SER A 441 10.49 5.57 0.94
CA SER A 441 9.82 4.87 2.03
C SER A 441 9.92 5.63 3.35
N PHE A 442 8.96 5.34 4.24
CA PHE A 442 8.95 5.77 5.62
C PHE A 442 8.36 4.67 6.51
N GLN A 443 8.57 4.77 7.81
CA GLN A 443 8.04 3.81 8.78
C GLN A 443 7.09 4.50 9.76
N ILE A 444 5.94 3.87 10.02
CA ILE A 444 4.98 4.28 11.05
C ILE A 444 5.10 3.36 12.25
N ALA A 445 5.16 3.90 13.46
CA ALA A 445 5.12 3.08 14.68
C ALA A 445 3.76 2.39 14.82
N ARG A 446 3.78 1.10 15.16
CA ARG A 446 2.58 0.30 15.46
C ARG A 446 2.09 0.52 16.88
N ARG A 447 1.96 1.79 17.26
CA ARG A 447 1.44 2.25 18.55
C ARG A 447 0.24 3.14 18.27
N TYR A 448 -0.92 2.71 18.73
CA TYR A 448 -2.19 3.38 18.46
C TYR A 448 -2.80 3.86 19.77
N ALA A 449 -3.38 5.06 19.75
CA ALA A 449 -4.11 5.61 20.89
C ALA A 449 -5.44 4.88 21.12
N SER A 450 -6.00 4.25 20.08
CA SER A 450 -7.25 3.51 20.16
C SER A 450 -7.34 2.43 19.08
N ARG A 451 -8.29 1.50 19.25
CA ARG A 451 -8.66 0.53 18.21
C ARG A 451 -9.18 1.24 16.94
N ALA A 452 -9.91 2.34 17.10
CA ALA A 452 -10.42 3.13 15.97
C ALA A 452 -9.28 3.71 15.13
N GLN A 453 -8.21 4.21 15.75
CA GLN A 453 -7.02 4.69 15.02
C GLN A 453 -6.33 3.55 14.27
N ALA A 454 -6.22 2.36 14.89
CA ALA A 454 -5.62 1.18 14.25
C ALA A 454 -6.43 0.73 13.02
N LEU A 455 -7.76 0.67 13.14
CA LEU A 455 -8.65 0.29 12.03
C LEU A 455 -8.65 1.34 10.93
N ALA A 456 -8.65 2.64 11.28
CA ALA A 456 -8.55 3.72 10.31
C ALA A 456 -7.23 3.69 9.53
N LEU A 457 -6.10 3.39 10.20
CA LEU A 457 -4.82 3.20 9.51
C LEU A 457 -4.87 1.99 8.57
N GLN A 458 -5.39 0.85 9.03
CA GLN A 458 -5.52 -0.34 8.18
C GLN A 458 -6.39 -0.06 6.95
N ALA A 459 -7.56 0.56 7.12
CA ALA A 459 -8.45 0.91 6.02
C ALA A 459 -7.76 1.81 4.98
N MET A 460 -6.94 2.77 5.43
CA MET A 460 -6.17 3.62 4.52
C MET A 460 -5.02 2.87 3.85
N LEU A 461 -4.32 1.98 4.55
CA LEU A 461 -3.27 1.17 3.93
C LEU A 461 -3.85 0.27 2.83
N ASP A 462 -4.97 -0.40 3.11
CA ASP A 462 -5.64 -1.27 2.15
C ASP A 462 -6.11 -0.48 0.92
N ARG A 463 -6.74 0.68 1.14
CA ARG A 463 -7.22 1.53 0.04
C ARG A 463 -6.08 2.12 -0.79
N LEU A 464 -5.02 2.62 -0.17
CA LEU A 464 -3.88 3.19 -0.88
C LEU A 464 -3.09 2.12 -1.64
N GLN A 465 -2.98 0.91 -1.08
CA GLN A 465 -2.42 -0.24 -1.79
C GLN A 465 -3.30 -0.62 -2.98
N ALA A 466 -4.62 -0.69 -2.82
CA ALA A 466 -5.54 -0.95 -3.93
C ALA A 466 -5.51 0.17 -4.99
N LEU A 467 -5.07 1.39 -4.67
CA LEU A 467 -4.82 2.43 -5.68
C LEU A 467 -3.40 2.37 -6.27
N ASN A 468 -2.62 1.34 -5.90
CA ASN A 468 -1.22 1.18 -6.25
C ASN A 468 -0.39 2.44 -5.96
N LEU A 469 -0.75 3.16 -4.88
CA LEU A 469 -0.06 4.37 -4.42
C LEU A 469 1.01 4.04 -3.38
N ILE A 470 0.85 2.90 -2.71
CA ILE A 470 1.82 2.39 -1.76
C ILE A 470 2.02 0.89 -1.93
N ALA A 471 3.18 0.42 -1.52
CA ALA A 471 3.41 -0.93 -1.05
C ALA A 471 3.75 -0.85 0.43
N TRP A 472 3.27 -1.78 1.25
CA TRP A 472 3.58 -1.76 2.69
C TRP A 472 3.88 -3.14 3.23
N THR A 473 4.68 -3.17 4.29
CA THR A 473 5.04 -4.39 5.02
C THR A 473 4.89 -4.14 6.53
N ARG A 474 4.62 -5.20 7.28
CA ARG A 474 4.42 -5.13 8.72
C ARG A 474 5.59 -5.77 9.45
N ALA A 475 6.34 -4.98 10.20
CA ALA A 475 7.28 -5.45 11.21
C ALA A 475 6.61 -5.51 12.59
N PRO A 476 7.24 -6.12 13.62
CA PRO A 476 6.67 -6.18 14.97
C PRO A 476 6.33 -4.81 15.58
N ALA A 477 7.20 -3.81 15.38
CA ALA A 477 7.07 -2.48 15.97
C ALA A 477 6.69 -1.38 14.97
N THR A 478 6.87 -1.60 13.67
CA THR A 478 6.66 -0.60 12.62
C THR A 478 5.88 -1.17 11.42
N ILE A 479 5.27 -0.28 10.65
CA ILE A 479 4.77 -0.53 9.31
C ILE A 479 5.67 0.26 8.37
N GLU A 480 6.32 -0.41 7.44
CA GLU A 480 7.07 0.25 6.38
C GLU A 480 6.14 0.52 5.22
N VAL A 481 6.17 1.75 4.70
CA VAL A 481 5.36 2.22 3.58
C VAL A 481 6.28 2.77 2.51
N THR A 482 6.26 2.16 1.34
CA THR A 482 6.94 2.64 0.13
C THR A 482 5.91 3.31 -0.77
N VAL A 483 6.16 4.54 -1.20
CA VAL A 483 5.17 5.36 -1.94
C VAL A 483 5.50 5.41 -3.42
N ALA A 484 4.51 5.20 -4.29
CA ALA A 484 4.66 5.30 -5.74
C ALA A 484 5.11 6.69 -6.19
N SER A 485 5.92 6.74 -7.25
CA SER A 485 6.47 8.01 -7.77
C SER A 485 5.41 8.98 -8.29
N ASP A 486 4.25 8.48 -8.72
CA ASP A 486 3.14 9.28 -9.22
C ASP A 486 2.06 9.62 -8.18
N ALA A 487 2.29 9.29 -6.90
CA ALA A 487 1.31 9.52 -5.83
C ALA A 487 0.89 11.00 -5.71
N ALA A 488 1.82 11.93 -5.88
CA ALA A 488 1.51 13.37 -5.86
C ALA A 488 0.51 13.76 -6.96
N ARG A 489 0.64 13.18 -8.17
CA ARG A 489 -0.29 13.42 -9.28
C ARG A 489 -1.69 12.89 -8.93
N VAL A 490 -1.78 11.72 -8.30
CA VAL A 490 -3.07 11.17 -7.87
C VAL A 490 -3.71 12.01 -6.76
N ILE A 491 -2.92 12.50 -5.81
CA ILE A 491 -3.41 13.46 -4.81
C ILE A 491 -3.92 14.75 -5.50
N VAL A 492 -3.29 15.13 -6.62
CA VAL A 492 -3.62 16.36 -7.35
C VAL A 492 -4.88 16.24 -8.19
N ASP A 493 -4.93 15.21 -9.01
CA ASP A 493 -5.87 15.05 -10.12
C ASP A 493 -6.89 13.93 -9.88
N GLY A 494 -6.71 13.14 -8.82
CA GLY A 494 -7.41 11.88 -8.58
C GLY A 494 -6.73 10.66 -9.27
N PRO A 495 -7.18 9.42 -8.96
CA PRO A 495 -6.51 8.16 -9.34
C PRO A 495 -6.45 7.79 -10.81
#